data_AF-A0A817FVF1-F1
#
_entry.id   AF-A0A817FVF1-F1
#
_cell.length_a   1.000
_cell.length_b   1.000
_cell.length_c   1.000
_cell.angle_alpha   90.00
_cell.angle_beta   90.00
_cell.angle_gamma   90.00
#
_symmetry.space_group_name_H-M   'P 1'
#
loop_
_entity.id
_entity.type
_entity.pdbx_description
1 polymer ?
#
loop_
_entity_poly.entity_id
_entity_poly.type
_entity_poly.pdbx_seq_one_letter_code
_entity_poly.pdbx_strand_id
1 'polypeptide(L)'
;MTNLKKLALYITIDRHRIFIDGNDLKKNIINRLPRLNKFVFNIQSIISLEGEIHLLSNEEIKRTFTSFIDSGIISCVDYFLKEKTGQCHVYSYPYTLKHYHNITNNFPGGLFKCVRQISLCDERPFEHEFFLRISQSFPLMKKLSVSNLKRPKYKQHRKLKNKNEDFSIIKYHHLTELELTIVHKDYVELFLDHRRTCLPNNIFLIIDYRPLRKATHNFNREVMRINCAKLIRLSIYDEFEISQQLKNYFPHVTQF
;
A
#
# COMPACT_ATOMS: atom_id res chain seq x y z
N MET A 1 -17.89 13.71 -25.49
CA MET A 1 -17.04 14.43 -24.51
C MET A 1 -16.00 15.34 -25.20
N THR A 2 -16.35 16.06 -26.27
CA THR A 2 -15.37 16.81 -27.10
C THR A 2 -14.84 18.11 -26.48
N ASN A 3 -15.44 18.58 -25.37
CA ASN A 3 -15.07 19.83 -24.69
C ASN A 3 -14.25 19.67 -23.42
N LEU A 4 -13.84 18.44 -23.06
CA LEU A 4 -13.10 18.20 -21.83
C LEU A 4 -11.68 18.79 -21.93
N LYS A 5 -11.38 19.78 -21.08
CA LYS A 5 -10.06 20.45 -21.04
C LYS A 5 -9.09 19.84 -20.04
N LYS A 6 -9.59 19.31 -18.92
CA LYS A 6 -8.79 18.74 -17.84
C LYS A 6 -9.30 17.36 -17.48
N LEU A 7 -8.40 16.40 -17.33
CA LEU A 7 -8.71 15.05 -16.92
C LEU A 7 -7.69 14.57 -15.88
N ALA A 8 -8.19 14.04 -14.77
CA ALA A 8 -7.42 13.33 -13.77
C ALA A 8 -7.91 11.88 -13.77
N LEU A 9 -7.05 10.95 -14.17
CA LEU A 9 -7.41 9.54 -14.36
C LEU A 9 -6.69 8.65 -13.36
N TYR A 10 -7.45 7.85 -12.62
CA TYR A 10 -6.93 6.72 -11.87
C TYR A 10 -7.56 5.46 -12.46
N ILE A 11 -6.76 4.52 -12.94
CA ILE A 11 -7.29 3.28 -13.51
C ILE A 11 -6.37 2.10 -13.24
N THR A 12 -6.97 0.96 -12.93
CA THR A 12 -6.31 -0.34 -12.87
C THR A 12 -6.84 -1.18 -14.03
N ILE A 13 -5.94 -1.76 -14.82
CA ILE A 13 -6.27 -2.54 -16.01
C ILE A 13 -5.54 -3.88 -15.93
N ASP A 14 -6.31 -4.96 -16.06
CA ASP A 14 -5.77 -6.30 -16.28
C ASP A 14 -5.66 -6.56 -17.79
N ARG A 15 -4.48 -6.96 -18.25
CA ARG A 15 -4.21 -7.29 -19.65
C ARG A 15 -3.48 -8.63 -19.70
N HIS A 16 -3.66 -9.38 -20.78
CA HIS A 16 -3.00 -10.69 -20.85
C HIS A 16 -1.46 -10.62 -20.86
N ARG A 17 -0.82 -9.76 -21.66
CA ARG A 17 0.63 -9.87 -21.92
C ARG A 17 1.44 -8.57 -21.98
N ILE A 18 0.80 -7.41 -22.08
CA ILE A 18 1.52 -6.15 -22.34
C ILE A 18 0.99 -5.07 -21.39
N PHE A 19 1.91 -4.36 -20.74
CA PHE A 19 1.56 -3.19 -19.94
C PHE A 19 0.97 -2.07 -20.80
N ILE A 20 0.15 -1.21 -20.21
CA ILE A 20 -0.25 0.03 -20.87
C ILE A 20 0.98 0.94 -20.96
N ASP A 21 1.25 1.40 -22.17
CA ASP A 21 2.37 2.28 -22.47
C ASP A 21 1.88 3.68 -22.91
N GLY A 22 2.82 4.58 -23.23
CA GLY A 22 2.48 5.92 -23.67
C GLY A 22 1.78 5.97 -25.03
N ASN A 23 2.02 4.99 -25.91
CA ASN A 23 1.37 4.91 -27.22
C ASN A 23 -0.11 4.54 -27.07
N ASP A 24 -0.41 3.61 -26.16
CA ASP A 24 -1.78 3.23 -25.79
C ASP A 24 -2.56 4.46 -25.32
N LEU A 25 -2.00 5.29 -24.42
CA LEU A 25 -2.68 6.50 -23.95
C LEU A 25 -2.83 7.57 -25.03
N LYS A 26 -1.81 7.74 -25.87
CA LYS A 26 -1.89 8.68 -26.99
C LYS A 26 -3.04 8.32 -27.93
N LYS A 27 -3.10 7.05 -28.35
CA LYS A 27 -4.11 6.54 -29.29
C LYS A 27 -5.52 6.58 -28.71
N ASN A 28 -5.68 6.17 -27.44
CA ASN A 28 -7.01 5.94 -26.85
C ASN A 28 -7.57 7.15 -26.09
N ILE A 29 -6.72 8.07 -25.62
CA ILE A 29 -7.15 9.24 -24.85
C ILE A 29 -6.80 10.54 -25.57
N ILE A 30 -5.52 10.80 -25.81
CA ILE A 30 -5.05 12.11 -26.29
C ILE A 30 -5.64 12.43 -27.67
N ASN A 31 -5.53 11.51 -28.62
CA ASN A 31 -6.06 11.70 -29.98
C ASN A 31 -7.59 11.85 -30.02
N ARG A 32 -8.31 11.32 -29.01
CA ARG A 32 -9.77 11.37 -28.93
C ARG A 32 -10.30 12.58 -28.18
N LEU A 33 -9.45 13.28 -27.45
CA LEU A 33 -9.78 14.44 -26.63
C LEU A 33 -8.91 15.65 -27.04
N PRO A 34 -9.10 16.22 -28.24
CA PRO A 34 -8.20 17.25 -28.78
C PRO A 34 -8.19 18.57 -28.00
N ARG A 35 -9.19 18.80 -27.14
CA ARG A 35 -9.26 19.98 -26.25
C ARG A 35 -8.60 19.74 -24.88
N LEU A 36 -8.09 18.53 -24.62
CA LEU A 36 -7.46 18.16 -23.36
C LEU A 36 -6.09 18.83 -23.27
N ASN A 37 -5.97 19.85 -22.43
CA ASN A 37 -4.72 20.58 -22.20
C ASN A 37 -4.05 20.24 -20.87
N LYS A 38 -4.75 19.57 -19.95
CA LYS A 38 -4.17 19.04 -18.73
C LYS A 38 -4.62 17.61 -18.51
N PHE A 39 -3.68 16.69 -18.53
CA PHE A 39 -3.92 15.29 -18.25
C PHE A 39 -2.98 14.81 -17.16
N VAL A 40 -3.55 14.37 -16.05
CA VAL A 40 -2.82 13.74 -14.95
C VAL A 40 -3.35 12.33 -14.81
N PHE A 41 -2.45 11.36 -14.62
CA PHE A 41 -2.87 9.98 -14.48
C PHE A 41 -2.05 9.20 -13.44
N ASN A 42 -2.65 8.14 -12.92
CA ASN A 42 -2.00 6.96 -12.36
C ASN A 42 -2.66 5.74 -12.97
N ILE A 43 -1.87 4.95 -13.69
CA ILE A 43 -2.31 3.74 -14.37
C ILE A 43 -1.56 2.58 -13.76
N GLN A 44 -2.30 1.64 -13.21
CA GLN A 44 -1.80 0.35 -12.83
C GLN A 44 -2.17 -0.65 -13.93
N SER A 45 -1.17 -1.23 -14.57
CA SER A 45 -1.35 -2.35 -15.50
C SER A 45 -0.92 -3.64 -14.83
N ILE A 46 -1.73 -4.67 -14.91
CA ILE A 46 -1.41 -6.03 -14.44
C ILE A 46 -1.35 -6.93 -15.67
N ILE A 47 -0.33 -7.79 -15.75
CA ILE A 47 -0.16 -8.76 -16.84
C ILE A 47 0.05 -10.18 -16.32
N SER A 48 -0.33 -11.17 -17.14
CA SER A 48 0.07 -12.56 -16.92
C SER A 48 1.46 -12.81 -17.53
N LEU A 49 2.29 -13.59 -16.84
CA LEU A 49 3.61 -14.03 -17.27
C LEU A 49 3.61 -15.40 -17.97
N GLU A 50 2.50 -15.76 -18.62
CA GLU A 50 2.39 -17.00 -19.39
C GLU A 50 3.12 -16.92 -20.74
N GLY A 51 4.19 -17.73 -20.88
CA GLY A 51 4.98 -17.86 -22.12
C GLY A 51 6.31 -17.09 -22.07
N GLU A 52 6.96 -16.93 -23.23
CA GLU A 52 8.12 -16.05 -23.36
C GLU A 52 7.66 -14.60 -23.33
N ILE A 53 7.97 -13.90 -22.23
CA ILE A 53 7.65 -12.48 -22.08
C ILE A 53 8.94 -11.72 -21.85
N HIS A 54 9.14 -10.70 -22.68
CA HIS A 54 10.19 -9.73 -22.49
C HIS A 54 9.88 -8.91 -21.23
N LEU A 55 10.68 -9.09 -20.18
CA LEU A 55 10.54 -8.32 -18.93
C LEU A 55 11.05 -6.90 -19.19
N LEU A 56 10.12 -5.97 -19.41
CA LEU A 56 10.40 -4.55 -19.55
C LEU A 56 10.87 -3.93 -18.23
N SER A 57 11.88 -3.08 -18.33
CA SER A 57 12.37 -2.21 -17.25
C SER A 57 11.54 -0.93 -17.14
N ASN A 58 11.71 -0.21 -16.02
CA ASN A 58 11.12 1.10 -15.80
C ASN A 58 11.48 2.11 -16.91
N GLU A 59 12.72 2.08 -17.37
CA GLU A 59 13.20 3.02 -18.40
C GLU A 59 12.62 2.71 -19.78
N GLU A 60 12.46 1.43 -20.13
CA GLU A 60 11.82 1.03 -21.38
C GLU A 60 10.34 1.47 -21.41
N ILE A 61 9.60 1.25 -20.32
CA ILE A 61 8.22 1.73 -20.22
C ILE A 61 8.17 3.25 -20.32
N LYS A 62 9.00 3.96 -19.54
CA LYS A 62 9.02 5.43 -19.52
C LYS A 62 9.31 6.04 -20.89
N ARG A 63 10.20 5.42 -21.68
CA ARG A 63 10.55 5.86 -23.05
C ARG A 63 9.35 5.87 -24.01
N THR A 64 8.29 5.10 -23.74
CA THR A 64 7.08 5.10 -24.58
C THR A 64 6.22 6.36 -24.38
N PHE A 65 6.41 7.11 -23.29
CA PHE A 65 5.61 8.30 -22.95
C PHE A 65 6.14 9.60 -23.58
N THR A 66 6.65 9.52 -24.82
CA THR A 66 7.24 10.67 -25.55
C THR A 66 6.28 11.82 -25.80
N SER A 67 4.96 11.56 -25.78
CA SER A 67 3.94 12.60 -26.01
C SER A 67 3.54 13.37 -24.75
N PHE A 68 4.23 13.12 -23.62
CA PHE A 68 3.93 13.70 -22.30
C PHE A 68 5.08 14.55 -21.75
N ILE A 69 5.86 15.20 -22.62
CA ILE A 69 7.14 15.88 -22.30
C ILE A 69 7.03 16.87 -21.12
N ASP A 70 5.90 17.59 -21.02
CA ASP A 70 5.69 18.59 -19.97
C ASP A 70 5.40 17.99 -18.58
N SER A 71 5.12 16.70 -18.51
CA SER A 71 4.85 15.98 -17.26
C SER A 71 5.98 15.00 -17.00
N GLY A 72 6.66 15.12 -15.87
CA GLY A 72 7.60 14.07 -15.45
C GLY A 72 6.86 12.74 -15.37
N ILE A 73 7.34 11.70 -16.04
CA ILE A 73 6.73 10.37 -15.99
C ILE A 73 7.56 9.49 -15.07
N ILE A 74 6.89 8.87 -14.10
CA ILE A 74 7.48 7.85 -13.24
C ILE A 74 6.84 6.51 -13.57
N SER A 75 7.68 5.48 -13.68
CA SER A 75 7.29 4.09 -13.87
C SER A 75 7.83 3.25 -12.71
N CYS A 76 7.04 2.30 -12.24
CA CYS A 76 7.42 1.28 -11.27
C CYS A 76 6.90 -0.08 -11.76
N VAL A 77 7.80 -0.90 -12.29
CA VAL A 77 7.54 -2.24 -12.80
C VAL A 77 7.99 -3.27 -11.78
N ASP A 78 7.11 -4.21 -11.51
CA ASP A 78 7.27 -5.31 -10.57
C ASP A 78 6.91 -6.62 -11.25
N TYR A 79 7.71 -7.66 -11.02
CA TYR A 79 7.44 -9.00 -11.51
C TYR A 79 7.32 -9.97 -10.35
N PHE A 80 6.16 -10.62 -10.29
CA PHE A 80 5.73 -11.57 -9.29
C PHE A 80 5.85 -12.98 -9.90
N LEU A 81 7.08 -13.53 -9.85
CA LEU A 81 7.41 -14.75 -10.60
C LEU A 81 6.68 -16.00 -10.09
N LYS A 82 6.35 -16.04 -8.79
CA LYS A 82 5.61 -17.18 -8.21
C LYS A 82 4.15 -17.16 -8.63
N GLU A 83 3.58 -15.96 -8.68
CA GLU A 83 2.20 -15.72 -9.07
C GLU A 83 2.07 -15.66 -10.59
N LYS A 84 3.20 -15.68 -11.32
CA LYS A 84 3.30 -15.51 -12.77
C LYS A 84 2.55 -14.26 -13.24
N THR A 85 2.74 -13.15 -12.54
CA THR A 85 2.15 -11.86 -12.92
C THR A 85 3.19 -10.75 -12.95
N GLY A 86 2.94 -9.75 -13.78
CA GLY A 86 3.67 -8.48 -13.78
C GLY A 86 2.74 -7.36 -13.40
N GLN A 87 3.26 -6.34 -12.73
CA GLN A 87 2.57 -5.10 -12.44
C GLN A 87 3.41 -3.93 -12.92
N CYS A 88 2.77 -2.91 -13.48
CA CYS A 88 3.40 -1.65 -13.82
C CYS A 88 2.53 -0.50 -13.37
N HIS A 89 3.05 0.34 -12.48
CA HIS A 89 2.48 1.65 -12.19
C HIS A 89 3.16 2.71 -13.04
N VAL A 90 2.39 3.47 -13.81
CA VAL A 90 2.88 4.67 -14.49
C VAL A 90 2.01 5.86 -14.10
N TYR A 91 2.64 6.96 -13.69
CA TYR A 91 1.93 8.15 -13.27
C TYR A 91 2.63 9.45 -13.66
N SER A 92 1.83 10.51 -13.75
CA SER A 92 2.32 11.87 -13.97
C SER A 92 2.86 12.47 -12.67
N TYR A 93 4.00 13.17 -12.79
CA TYR A 93 4.65 13.92 -11.72
C TYR A 93 4.50 15.44 -11.97
N PRO A 94 4.16 16.24 -10.94
CA PRO A 94 3.90 15.83 -9.55
C PRO A 94 2.59 15.05 -9.39
N TYR A 95 2.58 14.10 -8.44
CA TYR A 95 1.41 13.30 -8.15
C TYR A 95 0.34 14.12 -7.41
N THR A 96 -0.86 14.24 -8.00
CA THR A 96 -1.94 15.08 -7.44
C THR A 96 -3.20 14.31 -7.03
N LEU A 97 -3.24 12.99 -7.25
CA LEU A 97 -4.39 12.17 -6.87
C LEU A 97 -4.39 11.86 -5.36
N LYS A 98 -5.57 11.53 -4.83
CA LYS A 98 -5.77 11.24 -3.40
C LYS A 98 -5.47 9.79 -3.00
N HIS A 99 -5.38 8.88 -3.97
CA HIS A 99 -5.25 7.45 -3.74
C HIS A 99 -3.99 6.93 -4.43
N TYR A 100 -3.32 5.94 -3.85
CA TYR A 100 -2.26 5.17 -4.51
C TYR A 100 -2.34 3.72 -4.03
N HIS A 101 -2.92 2.85 -4.85
CA HIS A 101 -3.11 1.44 -4.50
C HIS A 101 -1.97 0.55 -4.99
N ASN A 102 -1.81 -0.59 -4.32
CA ASN A 102 -0.94 -1.72 -4.71
C ASN A 102 0.55 -1.40 -4.79
N ILE A 103 1.02 -0.59 -3.84
CA ILE A 103 2.43 -0.28 -3.67
C ILE A 103 3.19 -1.54 -3.20
N THR A 104 4.30 -1.83 -3.86
CA THR A 104 5.16 -3.01 -3.64
C THR A 104 6.46 -2.61 -2.92
N ASN A 105 7.30 -3.60 -2.56
CA ASN A 105 8.61 -3.37 -1.93
C ASN A 105 9.57 -2.55 -2.80
N ASN A 106 9.36 -2.50 -4.12
CA ASN A 106 10.23 -1.75 -5.03
C ASN A 106 9.86 -0.27 -5.10
N PHE A 107 8.89 0.19 -4.31
CA PHE A 107 8.54 1.60 -4.21
C PHE A 107 9.78 2.46 -3.86
N PRO A 108 10.18 3.39 -4.74
CA PRO A 108 11.42 4.14 -4.57
C PRO A 108 11.32 5.24 -3.50
N GLY A 109 10.12 5.53 -3.00
CA GLY A 109 9.87 6.69 -2.14
C GLY A 109 9.45 7.93 -2.94
N GLY A 110 9.63 9.10 -2.34
CA GLY A 110 9.23 10.40 -2.90
C GLY A 110 8.17 11.08 -2.04
N LEU A 111 7.81 12.33 -2.33
CA LEU A 111 6.91 13.12 -1.49
C LEU A 111 5.52 13.30 -2.13
N PHE A 112 4.52 12.61 -1.59
CA PHE A 112 3.16 12.55 -2.13
C PHE A 112 2.17 13.35 -1.27
N LYS A 113 2.27 14.69 -1.33
CA LYS A 113 1.48 15.60 -0.48
C LYS A 113 -0.04 15.50 -0.67
N CYS A 114 -0.52 15.03 -1.82
CA CYS A 114 -1.96 14.95 -2.13
C CYS A 114 -2.60 13.62 -1.73
N VAL A 115 -1.78 12.57 -1.53
CA VAL A 115 -2.28 11.22 -1.24
C VAL A 115 -2.79 11.15 0.20
N ARG A 116 -3.93 10.51 0.37
CA ARG A 116 -4.63 10.30 1.65
C ARG A 116 -4.88 8.82 1.92
N GLN A 117 -4.91 7.98 0.90
CA GLN A 117 -5.17 6.57 1.06
C GLN A 117 -4.19 5.78 0.21
N ILE A 118 -3.57 4.76 0.81
CA ILE A 118 -2.73 3.82 0.07
C ILE A 118 -3.09 2.38 0.41
N SER A 119 -2.79 1.47 -0.53
CA SER A 119 -2.73 0.05 -0.23
C SER A 119 -1.35 -0.52 -0.58
N LEU A 120 -0.88 -1.43 0.27
CA LEU A 120 0.39 -2.13 0.13
C LEU A 120 0.09 -3.60 -0.18
N CYS A 121 0.68 -4.13 -1.25
CA CYS A 121 0.55 -5.54 -1.62
C CYS A 121 1.81 -6.02 -2.33
N ASP A 122 2.36 -7.14 -1.88
CA ASP A 122 3.52 -7.78 -2.48
C ASP A 122 3.57 -9.28 -2.13
N GLU A 123 4.23 -10.07 -2.98
CA GLU A 123 4.60 -11.46 -2.71
C GLU A 123 5.60 -11.57 -1.55
N ARG A 124 6.48 -10.57 -1.42
CA ARG A 124 7.52 -10.53 -0.39
C ARG A 124 7.04 -9.74 0.84
N PRO A 125 7.42 -10.17 2.05
CA PRO A 125 7.11 -9.41 3.25
C PRO A 125 7.76 -8.01 3.23
N PHE A 126 6.99 -7.00 3.63
CA PHE A 126 7.50 -5.67 3.97
C PHE A 126 8.30 -5.68 5.28
N GLU A 127 9.44 -4.98 5.27
CA GLU A 127 10.28 -4.78 6.44
C GLU A 127 10.06 -3.41 7.09
N HIS A 128 10.66 -3.18 8.26
CA HIS A 128 10.43 -1.97 9.05
C HIS A 128 10.79 -0.69 8.28
N GLU A 129 11.91 -0.71 7.58
CA GLU A 129 12.44 0.38 6.76
C GLU A 129 11.46 0.74 5.63
N PHE A 130 10.73 -0.25 5.12
CA PHE A 130 9.70 -0.01 4.12
C PHE A 130 8.55 0.81 4.70
N PHE A 131 8.01 0.40 5.85
CA PHE A 131 6.95 1.16 6.53
C PHE A 131 7.41 2.56 6.96
N LEU A 132 8.68 2.72 7.36
CA LEU A 132 9.28 4.03 7.61
C LEU A 132 9.27 4.89 6.33
N ARG A 133 9.75 4.35 5.21
CA ARG A 133 9.72 5.03 3.89
C ARG A 133 8.30 5.41 3.49
N ILE A 134 7.32 4.54 3.72
CA ILE A 134 5.90 4.83 3.47
C ILE A 134 5.44 6.02 4.32
N SER A 135 5.70 6.02 5.64
CA SER A 135 5.29 7.13 6.51
C SER A 135 5.88 8.49 6.09
N GLN A 136 7.13 8.50 5.61
CA GLN A 136 7.81 9.70 5.12
C GLN A 136 7.29 10.15 3.75
N SER A 137 6.95 9.18 2.89
CA SER A 137 6.48 9.47 1.54
C SER A 137 5.06 10.01 1.50
N PHE A 138 4.23 9.60 2.47
CA PHE A 138 2.81 9.95 2.55
C PHE A 138 2.48 10.68 3.87
N PRO A 139 3.00 11.90 4.08
CA PRO A 139 2.93 12.57 5.37
C PRO A 139 1.50 12.90 5.82
N LEU A 140 0.54 12.98 4.90
CA LEU A 140 -0.88 13.31 5.18
C LEU A 140 -1.81 12.09 5.01
N MET A 141 -1.26 10.87 5.03
CA MET A 141 -2.04 9.64 4.88
C MET A 141 -3.06 9.47 6.01
N LYS A 142 -4.30 9.18 5.62
CA LYS A 142 -5.44 8.88 6.50
C LYS A 142 -5.82 7.41 6.52
N LYS A 143 -5.66 6.70 5.39
CA LYS A 143 -5.96 5.27 5.30
C LYS A 143 -4.75 4.49 4.80
N LEU A 144 -4.39 3.43 5.52
CA LEU A 144 -3.37 2.47 5.15
C LEU A 144 -3.98 1.07 5.14
N SER A 145 -4.04 0.45 3.97
CA SER A 145 -4.39 -0.97 3.84
C SER A 145 -3.14 -1.78 3.54
N VAL A 146 -2.90 -2.86 4.30
CA VAL A 146 -1.79 -3.78 4.09
C VAL A 146 -2.37 -5.17 3.89
N SER A 147 -2.01 -5.76 2.76
CA SER A 147 -2.41 -7.11 2.40
C SER A 147 -1.24 -7.87 1.81
N ASN A 148 -1.20 -9.19 2.02
CA ASN A 148 -0.30 -10.06 1.27
C ASN A 148 -1.15 -11.06 0.47
N LEU A 149 -0.69 -11.43 -0.72
CA LEU A 149 -1.36 -12.45 -1.55
C LEU A 149 -1.39 -13.81 -0.86
N LYS A 150 -0.35 -14.13 -0.09
CA LYS A 150 -0.26 -15.32 0.75
C LYS A 150 0.30 -14.92 2.10
N ARG A 151 -0.22 -15.51 3.18
CA ARG A 151 0.35 -15.35 4.53
C ARG A 151 1.83 -15.78 4.49
N PRO A 152 2.79 -14.86 4.67
CA PRO A 152 4.19 -15.21 4.62
C PRO A 152 4.52 -16.25 5.69
N LYS A 153 5.23 -17.32 5.34
CA LYS A 153 5.65 -18.32 6.35
C LYS A 153 6.79 -17.78 7.24
N TYR A 154 7.60 -16.86 6.72
CA TYR A 154 8.76 -16.27 7.40
C TYR A 154 9.00 -14.85 6.88
N LYS A 155 9.44 -13.93 7.74
CA LYS A 155 10.19 -12.74 7.31
C LYS A 155 11.59 -13.17 6.82
N GLN A 156 12.10 -12.53 5.78
CA GLN A 156 13.41 -12.86 5.20
C GLN A 156 14.55 -12.66 6.22
N HIS A 157 14.38 -11.73 7.18
CA HIS A 157 15.42 -11.35 8.14
C HIS A 157 15.24 -11.88 9.57
N ARG A 158 14.70 -13.09 9.76
CA ARG A 158 14.75 -13.75 11.08
C ARG A 158 16.19 -14.10 11.55
N LYS A 159 17.21 -13.91 10.69
CA LYS A 159 18.62 -14.25 10.93
C LYS A 159 19.52 -13.11 11.43
N LEU A 160 19.07 -11.86 11.51
CA LEU A 160 19.81 -10.78 12.20
C LEU A 160 19.10 -10.41 13.51
N LYS A 161 19.07 -11.35 14.46
CA LYS A 161 18.73 -11.04 15.85
C LYS A 161 19.98 -10.53 16.57
N ASN A 162 20.45 -9.34 16.22
CA ASN A 162 21.08 -8.51 17.24
C ASN A 162 19.93 -7.83 18.00
N LYS A 163 19.77 -8.18 19.28
CA LYS A 163 18.69 -7.70 20.16
C LYS A 163 18.71 -6.19 20.42
N ASN A 164 19.60 -5.43 19.77
CA ASN A 164 19.92 -4.03 20.05
C ASN A 164 19.86 -3.11 18.82
N GLU A 165 19.25 -3.50 17.70
CA GLU A 165 19.00 -2.53 16.63
C GLU A 165 17.84 -1.61 17.03
N ASP A 166 18.19 -0.37 17.37
CA ASP A 166 17.27 0.69 17.76
C ASP A 166 16.57 1.22 16.50
N PHE A 167 15.53 0.50 16.07
CA PHE A 167 14.73 0.92 14.93
C PHE A 167 14.01 2.23 15.25
N SER A 168 14.13 3.21 14.35
CA SER A 168 13.39 4.47 14.47
C SER A 168 11.89 4.22 14.55
N ILE A 169 11.22 4.82 15.54
CA ILE A 169 9.77 4.75 15.70
C ILE A 169 9.07 5.37 14.49
N ILE A 170 8.20 4.60 13.85
CA ILE A 170 7.43 5.06 12.69
C ILE A 170 6.25 5.89 13.19
N LYS A 171 6.05 7.10 12.65
CA LYS A 171 4.99 8.01 13.08
C LYS A 171 3.95 8.22 11.98
N TYR A 172 2.70 7.90 12.26
CA TYR A 172 1.59 8.05 11.31
C TYR A 172 0.63 9.17 11.73
N HIS A 173 1.09 10.41 11.77
CA HIS A 173 0.40 11.55 12.39
C HIS A 173 -1.09 11.76 12.02
N HIS A 174 -1.49 11.38 10.80
CA HIS A 174 -2.84 11.63 10.29
C HIS A 174 -3.66 10.36 10.02
N LEU A 175 -3.15 9.19 10.38
CA LEU A 175 -3.81 7.92 10.11
C LEU A 175 -5.09 7.80 10.93
N THR A 176 -6.21 7.58 10.27
CA THR A 176 -7.51 7.37 10.91
C THR A 176 -8.03 5.94 10.69
N GLU A 177 -7.50 5.25 9.69
CA GLU A 177 -7.92 3.89 9.34
C GLU A 177 -6.72 3.03 8.97
N LEU A 178 -6.59 1.89 9.65
CA LEU A 178 -5.57 0.87 9.41
C LEU A 178 -6.26 -0.45 9.10
N GLU A 179 -5.96 -1.03 7.94
CA GLU A 179 -6.51 -2.30 7.50
C GLU A 179 -5.38 -3.32 7.32
N LEU A 180 -5.48 -4.45 8.01
CA LEU A 180 -4.48 -5.51 8.10
C LEU A 180 -5.13 -6.86 7.75
N THR A 181 -5.33 -7.11 6.46
CA THR A 181 -6.04 -8.29 5.93
C THR A 181 -5.07 -9.31 5.35
N ILE A 182 -5.20 -10.59 5.70
CA ILE A 182 -4.33 -11.68 5.18
C ILE A 182 -2.83 -11.42 5.50
N VAL A 183 -2.55 -10.67 6.56
CA VAL A 183 -1.18 -10.27 6.93
C VAL A 183 -0.46 -11.30 7.79
N HIS A 184 0.87 -11.21 7.80
CA HIS A 184 1.66 -11.88 8.84
C HIS A 184 1.46 -11.20 10.19
N LYS A 185 1.53 -11.98 11.29
CA LYS A 185 1.42 -11.44 12.65
C LYS A 185 2.44 -10.32 12.94
N ASP A 186 3.60 -10.35 12.30
CA ASP A 186 4.66 -9.36 12.55
C ASP A 186 4.26 -7.95 12.14
N TYR A 187 3.30 -7.77 11.22
CA TYR A 187 2.78 -6.44 10.89
C TYR A 187 1.87 -5.94 11.99
N VAL A 188 1.03 -6.83 12.52
CA VAL A 188 0.25 -6.54 13.72
C VAL A 188 1.18 -6.17 14.87
N GLU A 189 2.28 -6.91 15.06
CA GLU A 189 3.29 -6.58 16.07
C GLU A 189 3.95 -5.22 15.79
N LEU A 190 4.27 -4.89 14.54
CA LEU A 190 4.85 -3.60 14.16
C LEU A 190 3.92 -2.43 14.45
N PHE A 191 2.64 -2.51 14.07
CA PHE A 191 1.69 -1.41 14.22
C PHE A 191 1.17 -1.26 15.66
N LEU A 192 0.93 -2.37 16.38
CA LEU A 192 0.38 -2.32 17.73
C LEU A 192 1.45 -2.20 18.83
N ASP A 193 2.72 -2.52 18.58
CA ASP A 193 3.80 -2.26 19.56
C ASP A 193 4.19 -0.77 19.54
N HIS A 194 3.88 -0.06 20.63
CA HIS A 194 4.13 1.38 20.75
C HIS A 194 5.63 1.76 20.68
N ARG A 195 6.53 0.79 20.87
CA ARG A 195 7.99 0.97 20.73
C ARG A 195 8.44 0.97 19.27
N ARG A 196 7.56 0.55 18.34
CA ARG A 196 7.86 0.48 16.90
C ARG A 196 7.07 1.50 16.09
N THR A 197 5.83 1.73 16.48
CA THR A 197 4.93 2.65 15.78
C THR A 197 4.22 3.57 16.75
N CYS A 198 4.22 4.86 16.45
CA CYS A 198 3.35 5.84 17.10
C CYS A 198 2.11 6.07 16.23
N LEU A 199 1.00 5.50 16.69
CA LEU A 199 -0.33 5.71 16.12
C LEU A 199 -1.00 6.95 16.75
N PRO A 200 -1.77 7.75 15.99
CA PRO A 200 -2.63 8.79 16.54
C PRO A 200 -3.83 8.19 17.28
N ASN A 201 -4.57 9.03 17.99
CA ASN A 201 -5.83 8.63 18.62
C ASN A 201 -6.95 8.50 17.57
N ASN A 202 -8.04 7.83 17.95
CA ASN A 202 -9.26 7.70 17.15
C ASN A 202 -9.07 6.91 15.85
N ILE A 203 -8.35 5.79 15.93
CA ILE A 203 -8.12 4.91 14.78
C ILE A 203 -9.23 3.86 14.67
N PHE A 204 -9.64 3.62 13.43
CA PHE A 204 -10.38 2.43 13.04
C PHE A 204 -9.40 1.34 12.57
N LEU A 205 -9.39 0.20 13.25
CA LEU A 205 -8.63 -0.98 12.85
C LEU A 205 -9.54 -2.03 12.20
N ILE A 206 -9.15 -2.52 11.02
CA ILE A 206 -9.76 -3.67 10.35
C ILE A 206 -8.69 -4.77 10.30
N ILE A 207 -8.98 -5.97 10.82
CA ILE A 207 -7.94 -7.01 10.98
C ILE A 207 -8.49 -8.43 11.03
N ASP A 208 -7.73 -9.41 10.56
CA ASP A 208 -8.01 -10.83 10.78
C ASP A 208 -7.82 -11.23 12.27
N TYR A 209 -8.75 -12.00 12.84
CA TYR A 209 -8.66 -12.45 14.24
C TYR A 209 -7.38 -13.23 14.57
N ARG A 210 -6.99 -14.18 13.69
CA ARG A 210 -5.89 -15.12 13.98
C ARG A 210 -4.53 -14.42 14.12
N PRO A 211 -4.09 -13.53 13.19
CA PRO A 211 -2.90 -12.71 13.38
C PRO A 211 -2.96 -11.83 14.64
N LEU A 212 -4.11 -11.22 14.92
CA LEU A 212 -4.30 -10.36 16.09
C LEU A 212 -4.09 -11.13 17.40
N ARG A 213 -4.79 -12.26 17.57
CA ARG A 213 -4.68 -13.14 18.74
C ARG A 213 -3.25 -13.64 18.93
N LYS A 214 -2.55 -13.99 17.84
CA LYS A 214 -1.14 -14.45 17.89
C LYS A 214 -0.18 -13.34 18.31
N ALA A 215 -0.32 -12.14 17.75
CA ALA A 215 0.55 -11.00 18.03
C ALA A 215 0.42 -10.51 19.48
N THR A 216 -0.81 -10.48 19.99
CA THR A 216 -1.15 -10.04 21.36
C THR A 216 -0.96 -11.13 22.42
N HIS A 217 -0.53 -12.34 22.03
CA HIS A 217 -0.43 -13.51 22.90
C HIS A 217 -1.74 -13.78 23.66
N ASN A 218 -2.82 -14.00 22.91
CA ASN A 218 -4.18 -14.09 23.45
C ASN A 218 -4.52 -12.86 24.31
N PHE A 219 -4.24 -11.65 23.83
CA PHE A 219 -4.60 -10.40 24.54
C PHE A 219 -3.97 -10.26 25.94
N ASN A 220 -2.73 -10.71 26.12
CA ASN A 220 -1.96 -10.57 27.37
C ASN A 220 -0.70 -9.71 27.23
N ARG A 221 -0.37 -9.24 26.02
CA ARG A 221 0.90 -8.55 25.75
C ARG A 221 0.82 -7.05 26.03
N GLU A 222 1.13 -6.66 27.26
CA GLU A 222 1.08 -5.27 27.76
C GLU A 222 1.69 -4.20 26.84
N VAL A 223 2.84 -4.49 26.20
CA VAL A 223 3.50 -3.53 25.28
C VAL A 223 2.63 -3.10 24.08
N MET A 224 1.55 -3.81 23.76
CA MET A 224 0.64 -3.40 22.69
C MET A 224 -0.54 -2.55 23.17
N ARG A 225 -0.85 -2.59 24.48
CA ARG A 225 -2.06 -1.98 25.02
C ARG A 225 -2.10 -0.47 24.80
N ILE A 226 -0.94 0.20 24.81
CA ILE A 226 -0.84 1.64 24.56
C ILE A 226 -1.41 2.03 23.20
N ASN A 227 -1.06 1.34 22.11
CA ASN A 227 -1.64 1.64 20.80
C ASN A 227 -3.05 1.05 20.64
N CYS A 228 -3.37 -0.06 21.30
CA CYS A 228 -4.73 -0.63 21.30
C CYS A 228 -5.74 0.33 21.96
N ALA A 229 -5.34 1.07 23.00
CA ALA A 229 -6.16 2.09 23.65
C ALA A 229 -6.47 3.29 22.74
N LYS A 230 -5.73 3.47 21.63
CA LYS A 230 -5.99 4.57 20.68
C LYS A 230 -7.09 4.24 19.66
N LEU A 231 -7.57 2.99 19.64
CA LEU A 231 -8.60 2.52 18.73
C LEU A 231 -10.00 2.90 19.25
N ILE A 232 -10.85 3.42 18.36
CA ILE A 232 -12.26 3.74 18.66
C ILE A 232 -13.24 2.76 18.01
N ARG A 233 -12.77 2.05 16.98
CA ARG A 233 -13.52 1.07 16.21
C ARG A 233 -12.60 -0.07 15.82
N LEU A 234 -13.10 -1.30 15.88
CA LEU A 234 -12.34 -2.50 15.58
C LEU A 234 -13.22 -3.48 14.81
N SER A 235 -12.97 -3.68 13.52
CA SER A 235 -13.64 -4.69 12.71
C SER A 235 -12.75 -5.92 12.63
N ILE A 236 -13.25 -7.07 13.07
CA ILE A 236 -12.48 -8.32 13.09
C ILE A 236 -13.09 -9.31 12.10
N TYR A 237 -12.28 -9.76 11.15
CA TYR A 237 -12.65 -10.87 10.26
C TYR A 237 -12.38 -12.23 10.94
N ASP A 238 -13.23 -13.20 10.65
CA ASP A 238 -13.15 -14.58 11.15
C ASP A 238 -13.27 -14.74 12.69
N GLU A 239 -13.91 -13.79 13.38
CA GLU A 239 -14.30 -13.94 14.78
C GLU A 239 -15.83 -14.00 14.89
N PHE A 240 -16.33 -15.06 15.54
CA PHE A 240 -17.76 -15.28 15.70
C PHE A 240 -18.31 -14.73 17.02
N GLU A 241 -17.45 -14.51 18.03
CA GLU A 241 -17.86 -14.04 19.36
C GLU A 241 -16.80 -13.13 20.00
N ILE A 242 -17.20 -11.91 20.39
CA ILE A 242 -16.34 -10.94 21.07
C ILE A 242 -16.16 -11.33 22.55
N SER A 243 -14.99 -11.89 22.89
CA SER A 243 -14.67 -12.24 24.29
C SER A 243 -14.51 -11.02 25.20
N GLN A 244 -14.76 -11.19 26.51
CA GLN A 244 -14.52 -10.11 27.49
C GLN A 244 -13.05 -9.70 27.56
N GLN A 245 -12.14 -10.65 27.37
CA GLN A 245 -10.70 -10.37 27.33
C GLN A 245 -10.34 -9.44 26.18
N LEU A 246 -10.93 -9.66 24.99
CA LEU A 246 -10.77 -8.78 23.84
C LEU A 246 -11.30 -7.37 24.16
N LYS A 247 -12.51 -7.25 24.74
CA LYS A 247 -13.07 -5.93 25.13
C LYS A 247 -12.16 -5.18 26.11
N ASN A 248 -11.63 -5.87 27.13
CA ASN A 248 -10.71 -5.28 28.10
C ASN A 248 -9.37 -4.86 27.49
N TYR A 249 -8.96 -5.50 26.39
CA TYR A 249 -7.74 -5.17 25.68
C TYR A 249 -7.89 -3.95 24.76
N PHE A 250 -9.12 -3.65 24.35
CA PHE A 250 -9.50 -2.52 23.50
C PHE A 250 -10.51 -1.61 24.20
N PRO A 251 -10.10 -0.91 25.27
CA PRO A 251 -11.02 -0.27 26.22
C PRO A 251 -11.85 0.89 25.64
N HIS A 252 -11.42 1.48 24.52
CA HIS A 252 -12.09 2.61 23.89
C HIS A 252 -12.83 2.25 22.60
N VAL A 253 -12.87 0.97 22.23
CA VAL A 253 -13.63 0.51 21.07
C VAL A 253 -15.12 0.54 21.40
N THR A 254 -15.84 1.39 20.68
CA THR A 254 -17.30 1.57 20.82
C THR A 254 -18.09 0.76 19.81
N GLN A 255 -17.43 0.31 18.75
CA GLN A 255 -18.01 -0.44 17.64
C GLN A 255 -17.08 -1.59 17.27
N PHE A 256 -17.59 -2.81 17.47
CA PHE A 256 -17.00 -4.07 16.99
C PHE A 256 -17.66 -4.48 15.67
#